data_AF-A0A815QDX3-F1
#
_entry.id   AF-A0A815QDX3-F1
#
_cell.length_a   1.000
_cell.length_b   1.000
_cell.length_c   1.000
_cell.angle_alpha   90.00
_cell.angle_beta   90.00
_cell.angle_gamma   90.00
#
_symmetry.space_group_name_H-M   'P 1'
#
loop_
_entity.id
_entity.type
_entity.pdbx_description
1 polymer ?
#
loop_
_entity_poly.entity_id
_entity_poly.type
_entity_poly.pdbx_seq_one_letter_code
_entity_poly.pdbx_strand_id
1 'polypeptide(L)'
;LFTNVLEAKPRARKAVGHLLDAALNEDILSTEAFLSGFKMIVEAAPDYAIDILLIWQYIGEIIGAFIGAPTSNMSLLKPILECVPDDKSKQLFQFIMQYATEFSEALEDLATFRTSSFDQQAIIVRELFTNVLEAKPRARKAVGHLLDAALNEDILSTEAFLSGFKMIVEAAPDYAVDIPLIWQYIGEIIGAFIGAPTSNMSLLKPILECVPEDKSKQLFQFIMRYATEFSSRSRIQNFWQSSGFTLNDLIKSDLIDSSFSNEYDWLFDTPEVESPAPQSKESNSPRADPQLVKLFKSVNDQSTTVTDPEIITYIREHMDPNEKFYIRNIVLSYLEACLINRDPHKKIQEDIAKKRMTILNAIIEHKPEAEIQAVYAIQNFVNKLEHPPKMARLLFDIFYDEECVSEDAFFEWLKHPDQSETEGHAVVEMSTKDFFTWLQQAETEVEEGEEEEGN
;
A
#
# COMPACT_ATOMS: atom_id res chain seq x y z
N LEU A 1 16.72 13.11 -29.32
CA LEU A 1 16.45 12.78 -27.90
C LEU A 1 15.93 11.35 -27.76
N PHE A 2 14.83 11.02 -28.46
CA PHE A 2 14.17 9.72 -28.37
C PHE A 2 15.08 8.51 -28.64
N THR A 3 15.87 8.52 -29.71
CA THR A 3 16.85 7.45 -30.04
C THR A 3 17.91 7.23 -28.96
N ASN A 4 18.47 8.30 -28.40
CA ASN A 4 19.46 8.20 -27.30
C ASN A 4 18.82 7.71 -25.98
N VAL A 5 17.51 7.88 -25.83
CA VAL A 5 16.74 7.52 -24.63
C VAL A 5 16.25 6.08 -24.69
N LEU A 6 15.97 5.54 -25.88
CA LEU A 6 15.54 4.15 -26.06
C LEU A 6 16.58 3.16 -25.51
N GLU A 7 17.86 3.40 -25.76
CA GLU A 7 18.96 2.55 -25.25
C GLU A 7 19.38 2.87 -23.81
N ALA A 8 18.81 3.91 -23.19
CA ALA A 8 19.18 4.32 -21.84
C ALA A 8 18.62 3.36 -20.76
N LYS A 9 19.01 3.54 -19.49
CA LYS A 9 18.45 2.73 -18.39
C LYS A 9 16.95 3.00 -18.21
N PRO A 10 16.14 2.04 -17.69
CA PRO A 10 14.70 2.22 -17.49
C PRO A 10 14.31 3.51 -16.74
N ARG A 11 15.12 3.94 -15.76
CA ARG A 11 14.93 5.21 -15.04
C ARG A 11 14.96 6.44 -15.95
N ALA A 12 15.82 6.45 -16.96
CA ALA A 12 15.91 7.56 -17.91
C ALA A 12 14.71 7.59 -18.87
N ARG A 13 14.22 6.42 -19.30
CA ARG A 13 12.99 6.30 -20.11
C ARG A 13 11.76 6.81 -19.35
N LYS A 14 11.62 6.45 -18.07
CA LYS A 14 10.56 6.97 -17.20
C LYS A 14 10.64 8.48 -16.99
N ALA A 15 11.83 9.01 -16.73
CA ALA A 15 12.04 10.45 -16.59
C ALA A 15 11.62 11.22 -17.85
N VAL A 16 11.86 10.65 -19.03
CA VAL A 16 11.41 11.25 -20.30
C VAL A 16 9.89 11.23 -20.44
N GLY A 17 9.21 10.17 -20.01
CA GLY A 17 7.74 10.13 -19.93
C GLY A 17 7.18 11.26 -19.06
N HIS A 18 7.73 11.44 -17.85
CA HIS A 18 7.30 12.52 -16.94
C HIS A 18 7.63 13.92 -17.48
N LEU A 19 8.75 14.09 -18.18
CA LEU A 19 9.12 15.36 -18.81
C LEU A 19 8.18 15.72 -19.97
N LEU A 20 7.70 14.74 -20.72
CA LEU A 20 6.71 14.95 -21.78
C LEU A 20 5.36 15.40 -21.19
N ASP A 21 4.98 14.84 -20.05
CA ASP A 21 3.80 15.25 -19.30
C ASP A 21 3.93 16.68 -18.78
N ALA A 22 5.01 16.97 -18.05
CA ALA A 22 5.29 18.32 -17.56
C ALA A 22 5.34 19.36 -18.69
N ALA A 23 5.94 19.02 -19.84
CA ALA A 23 6.00 19.91 -20.99
C ALA A 23 4.63 20.18 -21.62
N LEU A 24 3.71 19.22 -21.60
CA LEU A 24 2.32 19.43 -22.05
C LEU A 24 1.53 20.29 -21.06
N ASN A 25 1.73 20.09 -19.76
CA ASN A 25 1.03 20.84 -18.72
C ASN A 25 1.52 22.29 -18.55
N GLU A 26 2.80 22.54 -18.82
CA GLU A 26 3.37 23.89 -18.82
C GLU A 26 3.22 24.62 -20.17
N ASP A 27 2.42 24.09 -21.10
CA ASP A 27 2.21 24.61 -22.46
C ASP A 27 3.52 24.78 -23.28
N ILE A 28 4.60 24.10 -22.89
CA ILE A 28 5.90 24.07 -23.58
C ILE A 28 5.80 23.24 -24.87
N LEU A 29 4.98 22.19 -24.84
CA LEU A 29 4.71 21.28 -25.95
C LEU A 29 3.20 21.24 -26.20
N SER A 30 2.76 21.44 -27.44
CA SER A 30 1.34 21.28 -27.78
C SER A 30 0.97 19.81 -28.00
N THR A 31 -0.28 19.45 -27.75
CA THR A 31 -0.81 18.11 -28.02
C THR A 31 -0.59 17.67 -29.48
N GLU A 32 -0.77 18.58 -30.44
CA GLU A 32 -0.53 18.30 -31.86
C GLU A 32 0.95 18.01 -32.15
N ALA A 33 1.87 18.78 -31.55
CA ALA A 33 3.31 18.58 -31.70
C ALA A 33 3.76 17.27 -31.04
N PHE A 34 3.19 16.94 -29.88
CA PHE A 34 3.43 15.67 -29.20
C PHE A 34 3.00 14.47 -30.07
N LEU A 35 1.75 14.47 -30.56
CA LEU A 35 1.22 13.37 -31.37
C LEU A 35 1.96 13.23 -32.71
N SER A 36 2.31 14.35 -33.35
CA SER A 36 3.12 14.35 -34.57
C SER A 36 4.51 13.74 -34.32
N GLY A 37 5.17 14.15 -33.24
CA GLY A 37 6.47 13.58 -32.84
C GLY A 37 6.39 12.09 -32.50
N PHE A 38 5.34 11.67 -31.78
CA PHE A 38 5.09 10.28 -31.46
C PHE A 38 4.86 9.43 -32.72
N LYS A 39 4.08 9.95 -33.67
CA LYS A 39 3.85 9.28 -34.95
C LYS A 39 5.15 9.09 -35.74
N MET A 40 6.02 10.09 -35.80
CA MET A 40 7.34 9.96 -36.44
C MET A 40 8.21 8.89 -35.78
N ILE A 41 8.14 8.76 -34.45
CA ILE A 41 8.84 7.71 -33.70
C ILE A 41 8.32 6.33 -34.08
N VAL A 42 7.00 6.18 -34.14
CA VAL A 42 6.35 4.91 -34.47
C VAL A 42 6.62 4.49 -35.91
N GLU A 43 6.61 5.43 -36.85
CA GLU A 43 6.96 5.20 -38.26
C GLU A 43 8.41 4.77 -38.44
N ALA A 44 9.33 5.26 -37.60
CA ALA A 44 10.74 4.90 -37.65
C ALA A 44 11.08 3.64 -36.82
N ALA A 45 10.19 3.20 -35.93
CA ALA A 45 10.43 2.06 -35.03
C ALA A 45 10.79 0.73 -35.75
N PRO A 46 10.23 0.39 -36.92
CA PRO A 46 10.63 -0.80 -37.67
C PRO A 46 12.09 -0.77 -38.13
N ASP A 47 12.61 0.39 -38.53
CA ASP A 47 13.99 0.54 -38.98
C ASP A 47 14.98 0.37 -37.82
N TYR A 48 14.63 0.91 -36.65
CA TYR A 48 15.42 0.76 -35.43
C TYR A 48 15.27 -0.61 -34.76
N ALA A 49 14.21 -1.38 -35.07
CA ALA A 49 14.02 -2.72 -34.52
C ALA A 49 15.12 -3.71 -34.97
N ILE A 50 15.87 -3.37 -36.03
CA ILE A 50 17.04 -4.12 -36.50
C ILE A 50 18.15 -4.11 -35.44
N ASP A 51 18.37 -2.96 -34.78
CA ASP A 51 19.43 -2.75 -33.80
C ASP A 51 18.91 -2.81 -32.34
N ILE A 52 17.63 -2.48 -32.12
CA ILE A 52 16.99 -2.41 -30.80
C ILE A 52 15.80 -3.38 -30.74
N LEU A 53 16.08 -4.63 -30.37
CA LEU A 53 15.07 -5.71 -30.32
C LEU A 53 13.88 -5.43 -29.39
N LEU A 54 14.06 -4.57 -28.38
CA LEU A 54 13.05 -4.23 -27.37
C LEU A 54 12.38 -2.86 -27.61
N ILE A 55 12.48 -2.31 -28.82
CA ILE A 55 12.01 -0.94 -29.10
C ILE A 55 10.55 -0.70 -28.70
N TRP A 56 9.64 -1.65 -28.97
CA TRP A 56 8.23 -1.53 -28.61
C TRP A 56 7.97 -1.57 -27.10
N GLN A 57 8.79 -2.33 -26.36
CA GLN A 57 8.76 -2.32 -24.90
C GLN A 57 9.24 -0.96 -24.37
N TYR A 58 10.30 -0.40 -24.96
CA TYR A 58 10.86 0.88 -24.53
C TYR A 58 9.93 2.06 -24.85
N ILE A 59 9.27 2.03 -26.01
CA ILE A 59 8.19 2.97 -26.34
C ILE A 59 7.06 2.83 -25.31
N GLY A 60 6.65 1.60 -24.99
CA GLY A 60 5.64 1.34 -23.95
C GLY A 60 6.04 1.80 -22.55
N GLU A 61 7.32 1.73 -22.18
CA GLU A 61 7.84 2.25 -20.91
C GLU A 61 7.78 3.78 -20.84
N ILE A 62 8.12 4.49 -21.93
CA ILE A 62 8.09 5.96 -22.00
C ILE A 62 6.64 6.45 -22.01
N ILE A 63 5.80 5.83 -22.83
CA ILE A 63 4.39 6.21 -22.95
C ILE A 63 3.62 5.78 -21.71
N GLY A 64 3.90 4.63 -21.11
CA GLY A 64 3.31 4.25 -19.82
C GLY A 64 3.67 5.20 -18.69
N ALA A 65 4.90 5.72 -18.66
CA ALA A 65 5.30 6.75 -17.69
C ALA A 65 4.68 8.13 -18.00
N PHE A 66 4.50 8.47 -19.28
CA PHE A 66 3.79 9.68 -19.70
C PHE A 66 2.31 9.61 -19.31
N ILE A 67 1.63 8.54 -19.70
CA ILE A 67 0.20 8.29 -19.46
C ILE A 67 -0.09 8.21 -17.95
N GLY A 68 0.74 7.48 -17.19
CA GLY A 68 0.58 7.34 -15.73
C GLY A 68 1.19 8.46 -14.89
N ALA A 69 1.59 9.59 -15.49
CA ALA A 69 2.05 10.75 -14.73
C ALA A 69 0.86 11.46 -14.04
N PRO A 70 1.03 12.06 -12.84
CA PRO A 70 -0.08 12.61 -12.05
C PRO A 70 -0.86 13.73 -12.74
N THR A 71 -0.25 14.38 -13.72
CA THR A 71 -0.79 15.53 -14.44
C THR A 71 -1.14 15.17 -15.90
N SER A 72 -1.07 13.89 -16.26
CA SER A 72 -1.27 13.39 -17.62
C SER A 72 -2.73 13.44 -18.07
N ASN A 73 -2.89 13.73 -19.36
CA ASN A 73 -4.18 13.72 -20.01
C ASN A 73 -4.45 12.36 -20.68
N MET A 74 -5.11 11.45 -19.96
CA MET A 74 -5.52 10.12 -20.44
C MET A 74 -6.30 10.12 -21.77
N SER A 75 -6.93 11.24 -22.14
CA SER A 75 -7.58 11.38 -23.45
C SER A 75 -6.61 11.22 -24.64
N LEU A 76 -5.30 11.29 -24.39
CA LEU A 76 -4.25 11.10 -25.39
C LEU A 76 -3.93 9.63 -25.66
N LEU A 77 -4.37 8.69 -24.81
CA LEU A 77 -4.08 7.26 -24.99
C LEU A 77 -4.64 6.73 -26.32
N LYS A 78 -5.89 7.08 -26.64
CA LYS A 78 -6.51 6.68 -27.91
C LYS A 78 -5.80 7.28 -29.14
N PRO A 79 -5.56 8.59 -29.23
CA PRO A 79 -4.75 9.20 -30.29
C PRO A 79 -3.34 8.60 -30.44
N ILE A 80 -2.70 8.21 -29.33
CA ILE A 80 -1.39 7.55 -29.33
C ILE A 80 -1.50 6.15 -29.95
N LEU A 81 -2.49 5.35 -29.53
CA LEU A 81 -2.69 4.01 -30.09
C LEU A 81 -3.10 4.04 -31.57
N GLU A 82 -3.80 5.07 -32.02
CA GLU A 82 -4.14 5.30 -33.44
C GLU A 82 -2.90 5.61 -34.31
N CYS A 83 -1.78 6.02 -33.70
CA CYS A 83 -0.52 6.19 -34.41
C CYS A 83 0.22 4.88 -34.67
N VAL A 84 -0.23 3.75 -34.10
CA VAL A 84 0.51 2.48 -34.04
C VAL A 84 -0.12 1.43 -34.97
N PRO A 85 0.69 0.64 -35.71
CA PRO A 85 0.18 -0.46 -36.51
C PRO A 85 -0.67 -1.45 -35.70
N ASP A 86 -1.76 -1.96 -36.29
CA ASP A 86 -2.75 -2.82 -35.62
C ASP A 86 -2.13 -4.06 -34.96
N ASP A 87 -1.12 -4.67 -35.60
CA ASP A 87 -0.40 -5.84 -35.12
C ASP A 87 0.50 -5.55 -33.90
N LYS A 88 0.81 -4.27 -33.66
CA LYS A 88 1.64 -3.78 -32.54
C LYS A 88 0.84 -3.03 -31.48
N SER A 89 -0.37 -2.58 -31.80
CA SER A 89 -1.25 -1.84 -30.88
C SER A 89 -1.56 -2.64 -29.60
N LYS A 90 -1.93 -3.92 -29.72
CA LYS A 90 -2.19 -4.81 -28.57
C LYS A 90 -0.95 -5.01 -27.69
N GLN A 91 0.22 -5.17 -28.32
CA GLN A 91 1.49 -5.36 -27.63
C GLN A 91 1.93 -4.10 -26.89
N LEU A 92 1.78 -2.94 -27.52
CA LEU A 92 2.12 -1.66 -26.92
C LEU A 92 1.17 -1.33 -25.76
N PHE A 93 -0.14 -1.54 -25.93
CA PHE A 93 -1.12 -1.36 -24.87
C PHE A 93 -0.79 -2.19 -23.63
N GLN A 94 -0.42 -3.46 -23.81
CA GLN A 94 0.01 -4.32 -22.71
C GLN A 94 1.22 -3.75 -21.96
N PHE A 95 2.20 -3.18 -22.66
CA PHE A 95 3.34 -2.53 -22.03
C PHE A 95 2.95 -1.23 -21.33
N ILE A 96 2.11 -0.38 -21.94
CA ILE A 96 1.61 0.85 -21.32
C ILE A 96 0.93 0.51 -19.98
N MET A 97 -0.01 -0.44 -19.97
CA MET A 97 -0.72 -0.83 -18.75
C MET A 97 0.19 -1.48 -17.70
N GLN A 98 1.22 -2.21 -18.13
CA GLN A 98 2.22 -2.79 -17.22
C GLN A 98 3.03 -1.73 -16.46
N TYR A 99 3.18 -0.52 -17.02
CA TYR A 99 4.00 0.56 -16.43
C TYR A 99 3.18 1.73 -15.89
N ALA A 100 1.90 1.84 -16.28
CA ALA A 100 0.92 2.80 -15.79
C ALA A 100 0.26 2.38 -14.46
N THR A 101 0.44 1.13 -14.02
CA THR A 101 -0.28 0.59 -12.85
C THR A 101 0.25 1.10 -11.50
N GLU A 102 -0.16 2.32 -11.14
CA GLU A 102 -0.47 2.71 -9.76
C GLU A 102 -1.99 2.79 -9.59
N PHE A 103 -2.49 2.21 -8.49
CA PHE A 103 -3.88 1.85 -8.15
C PHE A 103 -5.01 2.87 -8.43
N SER A 104 -4.70 4.16 -8.69
CA SER A 104 -5.69 5.19 -9.04
C SER A 104 -6.15 5.13 -10.50
N GLU A 105 -5.29 4.71 -11.43
CA GLU A 105 -5.57 4.79 -12.87
C GLU A 105 -6.53 3.70 -13.35
N ALA A 106 -6.44 2.48 -12.79
CA ALA A 106 -7.36 1.38 -13.13
C ALA A 106 -8.82 1.65 -12.68
N LEU A 107 -9.00 2.45 -11.62
CA LEU A 107 -10.32 2.89 -11.17
C LEU A 107 -10.89 3.98 -12.06
N GLU A 108 -10.07 4.95 -12.47
CA GLU A 108 -10.49 5.99 -13.42
C GLU A 108 -10.76 5.42 -14.82
N ASP A 109 -10.01 4.42 -15.28
CA ASP A 109 -10.31 3.67 -16.50
C ASP A 109 -11.66 2.93 -16.39
N LEU A 110 -11.90 2.23 -15.29
CA LEU A 110 -13.20 1.59 -15.06
C LEU A 110 -14.33 2.63 -14.99
N ALA A 111 -14.06 3.81 -14.41
CA ALA A 111 -14.99 4.93 -14.31
C ALA A 111 -15.23 5.65 -15.66
N THR A 112 -14.27 5.64 -16.58
CA THR A 112 -14.43 6.19 -17.94
C THR A 112 -15.16 5.20 -18.85
N PHE A 113 -15.01 3.89 -18.63
CA PHE A 113 -15.87 2.84 -19.20
C PHE A 113 -17.19 2.67 -18.43
N ARG A 114 -17.49 3.54 -17.45
CA ARG A 114 -18.72 3.48 -16.67
C ARG A 114 -19.92 3.46 -17.59
N THR A 115 -20.56 2.32 -17.59
CA THR A 115 -21.78 2.07 -18.35
C THR A 115 -22.92 1.92 -17.38
N SER A 116 -24.04 2.58 -17.67
CA SER A 116 -25.28 2.38 -16.92
C SER A 116 -25.90 1.00 -17.22
N SER A 117 -25.37 0.26 -18.19
CA SER A 117 -25.87 -1.06 -18.56
C SER A 117 -25.34 -2.13 -17.60
N PHE A 118 -26.27 -2.73 -16.85
CA PHE A 118 -26.02 -3.89 -16.01
C PHE A 118 -25.27 -5.02 -16.73
N ASP A 119 -25.71 -5.38 -17.95
CA ASP A 119 -25.11 -6.49 -18.71
C ASP A 119 -23.65 -6.21 -19.07
N GLN A 120 -23.34 -4.95 -19.42
CA GLN A 120 -21.97 -4.55 -19.73
C GLN A 120 -21.09 -4.51 -18.49
N GLN A 121 -21.61 -4.05 -17.34
CA GLN A 121 -20.91 -4.13 -16.06
C GLN A 121 -20.57 -5.58 -15.67
N ALA A 122 -21.52 -6.51 -15.85
CA ALA A 122 -21.30 -7.93 -15.59
C ALA A 122 -20.22 -8.53 -16.52
N ILE A 123 -20.22 -8.15 -17.80
CA ILE A 123 -19.18 -8.55 -18.76
C ILE A 123 -17.81 -8.00 -18.34
N ILE A 124 -17.72 -6.74 -17.91
CA ILE A 124 -16.47 -6.14 -17.43
C ILE A 124 -15.90 -6.96 -16.26
N VAL A 125 -16.75 -7.31 -15.29
CA VAL A 125 -16.34 -8.14 -14.15
C VAL A 125 -15.82 -9.48 -14.63
N ARG A 126 -16.53 -10.18 -15.54
CA ARG A 126 -16.05 -11.44 -16.13
C ARG A 126 -14.67 -11.28 -16.79
N GLU A 127 -14.48 -10.25 -17.59
CA GLU A 127 -13.20 -10.00 -18.26
C GLU A 127 -12.07 -9.70 -17.28
N LEU A 128 -12.34 -8.96 -16.21
CA LEU A 128 -11.36 -8.68 -15.16
C LEU A 128 -10.85 -9.97 -14.52
N PHE A 129 -11.73 -10.92 -14.21
CA PHE A 129 -11.32 -12.23 -13.72
C PHE A 129 -10.53 -13.01 -14.77
N THR A 130 -11.09 -13.16 -15.97
CA THR A 130 -10.54 -14.02 -17.03
C THR A 130 -9.12 -13.61 -17.41
N ASN A 131 -8.87 -12.30 -17.53
CA ASN A 131 -7.57 -11.77 -17.94
C ASN A 131 -6.45 -12.00 -16.91
N VAL A 132 -6.78 -12.29 -15.64
CA VAL A 132 -5.78 -12.49 -14.58
C VAL A 132 -5.71 -13.93 -14.05
N LEU A 133 -6.55 -14.84 -14.54
CA LEU A 133 -6.51 -16.25 -14.11
C LEU A 133 -5.12 -16.85 -14.29
N GLU A 134 -4.48 -16.65 -15.45
CA GLU A 134 -3.13 -17.16 -15.74
C GLU A 134 -2.01 -16.15 -15.42
N ALA A 135 -2.34 -14.98 -14.88
CA ALA A 135 -1.36 -13.96 -14.55
C ALA A 135 -0.60 -14.27 -13.24
N LYS A 136 0.30 -13.38 -12.85
CA LYS A 136 1.03 -13.49 -11.57
C LYS A 136 0.10 -13.16 -10.38
N PRO A 137 0.36 -13.70 -9.17
CA PRO A 137 -0.39 -13.39 -7.95
C PRO A 137 -0.68 -11.90 -7.72
N ARG A 138 0.33 -11.04 -7.99
CA ARG A 138 0.19 -9.58 -7.88
C ARG A 138 -0.95 -9.00 -8.72
N ALA A 139 -1.18 -9.53 -9.93
CA ALA A 139 -2.25 -9.07 -10.81
C ALA A 139 -3.63 -9.50 -10.32
N ARG A 140 -3.76 -10.73 -9.81
CA ARG A 140 -5.01 -11.23 -9.19
C ARG A 140 -5.40 -10.42 -7.96
N LYS A 141 -4.42 -10.14 -7.09
CA LYS A 141 -4.62 -9.24 -5.94
C LYS A 141 -5.08 -7.85 -6.38
N ALA A 142 -4.43 -7.27 -7.40
CA ALA A 142 -4.80 -5.95 -7.91
C ALA A 142 -6.24 -5.90 -8.43
N VAL A 143 -6.69 -6.92 -9.16
CA VAL A 143 -8.08 -7.03 -9.62
C VAL A 143 -9.06 -7.14 -8.45
N GLY A 144 -8.73 -7.90 -7.40
CA GLY A 144 -9.57 -7.98 -6.20
C GLY A 144 -9.78 -6.63 -5.52
N HIS A 145 -8.71 -5.83 -5.36
CA HIS A 145 -8.83 -4.47 -4.81
C HIS A 145 -9.54 -3.50 -5.76
N LEU A 146 -9.34 -3.64 -7.08
CA LEU A 146 -10.04 -2.84 -8.09
C LEU A 146 -11.56 -3.06 -8.00
N LEU A 147 -12.00 -4.31 -7.86
CA LEU A 147 -13.41 -4.64 -7.70
C LEU A 147 -14.00 -4.03 -6.42
N ASP A 148 -13.24 -4.01 -5.33
CA ASP A 148 -13.66 -3.37 -4.07
C ASP A 148 -13.89 -1.87 -4.27
N ALA A 149 -12.88 -1.17 -4.78
CA ALA A 149 -12.99 0.26 -5.00
C ALA A 149 -14.05 0.62 -6.06
N ALA A 150 -14.24 -0.21 -7.08
CA ALA A 150 -15.28 -0.01 -8.09
C ALA A 150 -16.71 -0.10 -7.54
N LEU A 151 -16.95 -0.97 -6.55
CA LEU A 151 -18.22 -1.02 -5.85
C LEU A 151 -18.39 0.17 -4.90
N ASN A 152 -17.33 0.58 -4.22
CA ASN A 152 -17.38 1.70 -3.29
C ASN A 152 -17.56 3.07 -3.97
N GLU A 153 -17.08 3.21 -5.21
CA GLU A 153 -17.24 4.42 -6.03
C GLU A 153 -18.49 4.38 -6.94
N ASP A 154 -19.37 3.38 -6.76
CA ASP A 154 -20.58 3.18 -7.57
C ASP A 154 -20.30 3.13 -9.09
N ILE A 155 -19.12 2.62 -9.47
CA ILE A 155 -18.76 2.36 -10.87
C ILE A 155 -19.42 1.06 -11.32
N LEU A 156 -19.42 0.06 -10.43
CA LEU A 156 -20.12 -1.21 -10.60
C LEU A 156 -21.25 -1.33 -9.57
N SER A 157 -22.39 -1.87 -9.98
CA SER A 157 -23.42 -2.29 -9.03
C SER A 157 -23.06 -3.64 -8.40
N THR A 158 -23.52 -3.86 -7.17
CA THR A 158 -23.34 -5.15 -6.49
C THR A 158 -23.99 -6.28 -7.29
N GLU A 159 -25.15 -6.04 -7.88
CA GLU A 159 -25.84 -7.03 -8.70
C GLU A 159 -25.04 -7.38 -9.96
N ALA A 160 -24.42 -6.40 -10.62
CA ALA A 160 -23.62 -6.65 -11.82
C ALA A 160 -22.31 -7.38 -11.47
N PHE A 161 -21.70 -7.05 -10.33
CA PHE A 161 -20.57 -7.80 -9.79
C PHE A 161 -20.91 -9.28 -9.58
N LEU A 162 -22.01 -9.57 -8.88
CA LEU A 162 -22.45 -10.95 -8.63
C LEU A 162 -22.79 -11.68 -9.93
N SER A 163 -23.43 -10.99 -10.89
CA SER A 163 -23.74 -11.55 -12.21
C SER A 163 -22.47 -11.91 -12.98
N GLY A 164 -21.50 -11.00 -13.08
CA GLY A 164 -20.23 -11.25 -13.76
C GLY A 164 -19.38 -12.32 -13.08
N PHE A 165 -19.39 -12.36 -11.74
CA PHE A 165 -18.76 -13.43 -10.97
C PHE A 165 -19.40 -14.79 -11.26
N LYS A 166 -20.74 -14.85 -11.30
CA LYS A 166 -21.48 -16.08 -11.63
C LYS A 166 -21.13 -16.60 -13.03
N MET A 167 -20.94 -15.72 -14.02
CA MET A 167 -20.49 -16.12 -15.36
C MET A 167 -19.13 -16.83 -15.33
N ILE A 168 -18.20 -16.39 -14.47
CA ILE A 168 -16.89 -17.03 -14.29
C ILE A 168 -17.03 -18.38 -13.61
N VAL A 169 -17.87 -18.47 -12.59
CA VAL A 169 -18.13 -19.71 -11.86
C VAL A 169 -18.75 -20.77 -12.77
N GLU A 170 -19.71 -20.39 -13.62
CA GLU A 170 -20.34 -21.29 -14.59
C GLU A 170 -19.34 -21.79 -15.65
N ALA A 171 -18.38 -20.95 -16.05
CA ALA A 171 -17.31 -21.32 -16.99
C ALA A 171 -16.11 -22.03 -16.32
N ALA A 172 -16.03 -22.03 -14.99
CA ALA A 172 -14.88 -22.56 -14.26
C ALA A 172 -14.57 -24.05 -14.55
N PRO A 173 -15.56 -24.95 -14.76
CA PRO A 173 -15.29 -26.33 -15.14
C PRO A 173 -14.55 -26.48 -16.47
N ASP A 174 -14.84 -25.60 -17.45
CA ASP A 174 -14.19 -25.63 -18.76
C ASP A 174 -12.75 -25.13 -18.64
N TYR A 175 -12.53 -24.02 -17.92
CA TYR A 175 -11.19 -23.51 -17.64
C TYR A 175 -10.35 -24.47 -16.80
N ALA A 176 -10.97 -25.28 -15.92
CA ALA A 176 -10.25 -26.23 -15.08
C ALA A 176 -9.49 -27.31 -15.88
N VAL A 177 -9.84 -27.51 -17.16
CA VAL A 177 -9.13 -28.40 -18.07
C VAL A 177 -7.70 -27.89 -18.31
N ASP A 178 -7.53 -26.59 -18.51
CA ASP A 178 -6.24 -25.96 -18.79
C ASP A 178 -5.59 -25.32 -17.55
N ILE A 179 -6.41 -24.93 -16.56
CA ILE A 179 -6.01 -24.22 -15.34
C ILE A 179 -6.46 -25.02 -14.11
N PRO A 180 -5.69 -26.03 -13.66
CA PRO A 180 -6.07 -26.87 -12.51
C PRO A 180 -6.28 -26.10 -11.20
N LEU A 181 -5.65 -24.93 -11.06
CA LEU A 181 -5.71 -24.08 -9.87
C LEU A 181 -6.77 -22.97 -9.94
N ILE A 182 -7.72 -23.03 -10.89
CA ILE A 182 -8.71 -21.96 -11.09
C ILE A 182 -9.45 -21.55 -9.81
N TRP A 183 -9.89 -22.50 -8.99
CA TRP A 183 -10.61 -22.19 -7.74
C TRP A 183 -9.73 -21.47 -6.71
N GLN A 184 -8.43 -21.79 -6.67
CA GLN A 184 -7.48 -21.07 -5.85
C GLN A 184 -7.27 -19.65 -6.37
N TYR A 185 -7.18 -19.46 -7.69
CA TYR A 185 -7.01 -18.14 -8.31
C TYR A 185 -8.25 -17.25 -8.15
N ILE A 186 -9.45 -17.81 -8.28
CA ILE A 186 -10.70 -17.13 -7.95
C ILE A 186 -10.71 -16.76 -6.47
N GLY A 187 -10.35 -17.68 -5.58
CA GLY A 187 -10.23 -17.42 -4.14
C GLY A 187 -9.18 -16.36 -3.80
N GLU A 188 -8.10 -16.24 -4.58
CA GLU A 188 -7.09 -15.19 -4.41
C GLU A 188 -7.63 -13.81 -4.77
N ILE A 189 -8.38 -13.70 -5.88
CA ILE A 189 -9.02 -12.43 -6.29
C ILE A 189 -10.10 -12.04 -5.28
N ILE A 190 -10.99 -12.96 -4.92
CA ILE A 190 -12.08 -12.69 -3.96
C ILE A 190 -11.52 -12.49 -2.54
N GLY A 191 -10.46 -13.19 -2.15
CA GLY A 191 -9.78 -12.96 -0.87
C GLY A 191 -9.19 -11.57 -0.78
N ALA A 192 -8.58 -11.06 -1.86
CA ALA A 192 -8.14 -9.68 -1.93
C ALA A 192 -9.31 -8.69 -1.87
N PHE A 193 -10.43 -8.98 -2.54
CA PHE A 193 -11.65 -8.18 -2.48
C PHE A 193 -12.27 -8.13 -1.08
N ILE A 194 -12.41 -9.26 -0.40
CA ILE A 194 -12.95 -9.35 0.98
C ILE A 194 -11.98 -8.74 2.00
N GLY A 195 -10.68 -8.88 1.77
CA GLY A 195 -9.64 -8.31 2.59
C GLY A 195 -9.40 -6.81 2.35
N ALA A 196 -10.05 -6.19 1.38
CA ALA A 196 -9.77 -4.80 1.02
C ALA A 196 -10.25 -3.80 2.10
N PRO A 197 -9.68 -2.58 2.17
CA PRO A 197 -9.99 -1.61 3.22
C PRO A 197 -11.46 -1.18 3.27
N THR A 198 -12.13 -1.15 2.13
CA THR A 198 -13.51 -0.67 2.00
C THR A 198 -14.49 -1.82 1.75
N SER A 199 -14.02 -3.05 1.91
CA SER A 199 -14.80 -4.25 1.67
C SER A 199 -15.99 -4.42 2.60
N ASN A 200 -17.07 -4.98 2.07
CA ASN A 200 -18.25 -5.36 2.82
C ASN A 200 -18.35 -6.89 2.95
N MET A 201 -18.07 -7.41 4.15
CA MET A 201 -18.12 -8.84 4.46
C MET A 201 -19.48 -9.48 4.16
N SER A 202 -20.58 -8.70 4.18
CA SER A 202 -21.91 -9.22 3.84
C SER A 202 -22.02 -9.78 2.43
N LEU A 203 -21.13 -9.37 1.50
CA LEU A 203 -21.06 -9.88 0.13
C LEU A 203 -20.54 -11.32 0.05
N LEU A 204 -19.92 -11.85 1.11
CA LEU A 204 -19.40 -13.21 1.12
C LEU A 204 -20.52 -14.25 0.91
N LYS A 205 -21.70 -14.02 1.50
CA LYS A 205 -22.87 -14.89 1.33
C LYS A 205 -23.34 -14.99 -0.13
N PRO A 206 -23.74 -13.90 -0.80
CA PRO A 206 -24.19 -13.99 -2.18
C PRO A 206 -23.09 -14.44 -3.15
N ILE A 207 -21.80 -14.19 -2.86
CA ILE A 207 -20.69 -14.76 -3.63
C ILE A 207 -20.69 -16.29 -3.53
N LEU A 208 -20.78 -16.84 -2.32
CA LEU A 208 -20.79 -18.29 -2.11
C LEU A 208 -22.06 -18.97 -2.65
N GLU A 209 -23.20 -18.26 -2.64
CA GLU A 209 -24.45 -18.74 -3.27
C GLU A 209 -24.35 -18.87 -4.80
N CYS A 210 -23.40 -18.18 -5.44
CA CYS A 210 -23.14 -18.35 -6.88
C CYS A 210 -22.37 -19.64 -7.21
N VAL A 211 -21.79 -20.31 -6.20
CA VAL A 211 -20.82 -21.40 -6.37
C VAL A 211 -21.50 -22.76 -6.19
N PRO A 212 -21.14 -23.78 -7.01
CA PRO A 212 -21.61 -25.14 -6.79
C PRO A 212 -21.35 -25.62 -5.36
N GLU A 213 -22.29 -26.37 -4.79
CA GLU A 213 -22.26 -26.74 -3.37
C GLU A 213 -20.97 -27.49 -2.99
N ASP A 214 -20.48 -28.37 -3.86
CA ASP A 214 -19.24 -29.13 -3.67
C ASP A 214 -17.97 -28.25 -3.71
N LYS A 215 -18.07 -27.02 -4.21
CA LYS A 215 -16.99 -26.03 -4.32
C LYS A 215 -17.08 -24.90 -3.30
N SER A 216 -18.24 -24.69 -2.69
CA SER A 216 -18.47 -23.64 -1.69
C SER A 216 -17.46 -23.69 -0.53
N LYS A 217 -17.29 -24.86 0.09
CA LYS A 217 -16.30 -25.10 1.16
C LYS A 217 -14.88 -24.79 0.70
N GLN A 218 -14.49 -25.32 -0.46
CA GLN A 218 -13.14 -25.13 -1.01
C GLN A 218 -12.85 -23.65 -1.28
N LEU A 219 -13.80 -22.93 -1.89
CA LEU A 219 -13.62 -21.52 -2.20
C LEU A 219 -13.55 -20.68 -0.92
N PHE A 220 -14.40 -20.95 0.08
CA PHE A 220 -14.34 -20.27 1.37
C PHE A 220 -12.94 -20.37 2.00
N GLN A 221 -12.32 -21.55 1.97
CA GLN A 221 -10.97 -21.73 2.52
C GLN A 221 -9.95 -20.85 1.82
N PHE A 222 -10.00 -20.78 0.49
CA PHE A 222 -9.12 -19.91 -0.28
C PHE A 222 -9.38 -18.43 0.02
N ILE A 223 -10.65 -18.00 0.04
CA ILE A 223 -11.01 -16.62 0.36
C ILE A 223 -10.46 -16.23 1.73
N MET A 224 -10.71 -17.03 2.77
CA MET A 224 -10.25 -16.73 4.12
C MET A 224 -8.72 -16.69 4.21
N ARG A 225 -8.04 -17.68 3.62
CA ARG A 225 -6.57 -17.70 3.55
C ARG A 225 -6.04 -16.41 2.95
N TYR A 226 -6.49 -16.03 1.75
CA TYR A 226 -5.98 -14.87 1.04
C TYR A 226 -6.43 -13.54 1.65
N ALA A 227 -7.63 -13.47 2.22
CA ALA A 227 -8.07 -12.29 2.97
C ALA A 227 -7.18 -12.05 4.20
N THR A 228 -6.77 -13.10 4.91
CA THR A 228 -5.81 -12.99 6.03
C THR A 228 -4.35 -12.83 5.60
N GLU A 229 -4.02 -13.12 4.34
CA GLU A 229 -2.68 -12.87 3.77
C GLU A 229 -2.54 -11.42 3.30
N PHE A 230 -3.60 -10.87 2.74
CA PHE A 230 -3.62 -9.51 2.19
C PHE A 230 -4.09 -8.44 3.17
N SER A 231 -4.68 -8.86 4.29
CA SER A 231 -5.15 -8.04 5.40
C SER A 231 -4.84 -8.71 6.75
N SER A 232 -4.96 -8.00 7.87
CA SER A 232 -4.71 -8.61 9.17
C SER A 232 -5.82 -9.59 9.59
N ARG A 233 -5.45 -10.69 10.26
CA ARG A 233 -6.40 -11.66 10.82
C ARG A 233 -7.46 -11.01 11.72
N SER A 234 -7.05 -10.05 12.55
CA SER A 234 -7.95 -9.27 13.42
C SER A 234 -8.97 -8.43 12.64
N ARG A 235 -8.59 -7.89 11.47
CA ARG A 235 -9.52 -7.13 10.63
C ARG A 235 -10.59 -8.04 10.05
N ILE A 236 -10.19 -9.19 9.52
CA ILE A 236 -11.12 -10.18 8.97
C ILE A 236 -12.07 -10.71 10.05
N GLN A 237 -11.56 -10.95 11.26
CA GLN A 237 -12.38 -11.32 12.42
C GLN A 237 -13.42 -10.25 12.76
N ASN A 238 -13.01 -8.97 12.85
CA ASN A 238 -13.93 -7.87 13.14
C ASN A 238 -15.00 -7.72 12.03
N PHE A 239 -14.61 -7.83 10.77
CA PHE A 239 -15.52 -7.79 9.63
C PHE A 239 -16.52 -8.94 9.67
N TRP A 240 -16.06 -10.15 9.98
CA TRP A 240 -16.91 -11.31 10.19
C TRP A 240 -17.91 -11.08 11.32
N GLN A 241 -17.46 -10.66 12.51
CA GLN A 241 -18.32 -10.42 13.66
C GLN A 241 -19.36 -9.32 13.39
N SER A 242 -18.97 -8.26 12.68
CA SER A 242 -19.87 -7.17 12.30
C SER A 242 -20.95 -7.60 11.30
N SER A 243 -20.71 -8.66 10.52
CA SER A 243 -21.68 -9.19 9.56
C SER A 243 -22.81 -10.00 10.22
N GLY A 244 -22.57 -10.52 11.43
CA GLY A 244 -23.52 -11.41 12.12
C GLY A 244 -23.68 -12.79 11.49
N PHE A 245 -22.82 -13.17 10.54
CA PHE A 245 -22.87 -14.49 9.91
C PHE A 245 -22.45 -15.63 10.83
N THR A 246 -23.10 -16.77 10.64
CA THR A 246 -22.60 -18.07 11.07
C THR A 246 -22.03 -18.82 9.87
N LEU A 247 -21.13 -19.79 10.11
CA LEU A 247 -20.64 -20.65 9.03
C LEU A 247 -21.77 -21.39 8.30
N ASN A 248 -22.85 -21.73 9.02
CA ASN A 248 -24.03 -22.39 8.45
C ASN A 248 -24.84 -21.47 7.50
N ASP A 249 -24.66 -20.15 7.59
CA ASP A 249 -25.30 -19.20 6.67
C ASP A 249 -24.58 -19.15 5.30
N LEU A 250 -23.34 -19.64 5.23
CA LEU A 250 -22.46 -19.56 4.08
C LEU A 250 -22.19 -20.92 3.43
N ILE A 251 -22.11 -21.97 4.24
CA ILE A 251 -21.79 -23.34 3.83
C ILE A 251 -22.83 -24.26 4.45
N LYS A 252 -23.33 -25.23 3.68
CA LYS A 252 -24.28 -26.21 4.20
C LYS A 252 -23.65 -27.03 5.33
N SER A 253 -24.46 -27.34 6.34
CA SER A 253 -24.04 -28.00 7.57
C SER A 253 -23.45 -29.40 7.37
N ASP A 254 -23.81 -30.10 6.29
CA ASP A 254 -23.28 -31.42 5.93
C ASP A 254 -21.84 -31.37 5.43
N LEU A 255 -21.37 -30.21 4.97
CA LEU A 255 -19.98 -29.98 4.56
C LEU A 255 -19.07 -29.50 5.70
N ILE A 256 -19.66 -29.05 6.82
CA ILE A 256 -18.96 -28.54 8.00
C ILE A 256 -18.66 -29.71 8.93
N ASP A 257 -17.42 -30.21 8.85
CA ASP A 257 -16.90 -31.20 9.80
C ASP A 257 -16.21 -30.50 11.00
N SER A 258 -15.92 -31.26 12.06
CA SER A 258 -15.27 -30.71 13.25
C SER A 258 -13.87 -30.14 12.97
N SER A 259 -13.15 -30.65 11.98
CA SER A 259 -11.83 -30.11 11.59
C SER A 259 -11.97 -28.72 10.97
N PHE A 260 -12.97 -28.55 10.11
CA PHE A 260 -13.27 -27.28 9.46
C PHE A 260 -13.79 -26.26 10.48
N SER A 261 -14.69 -26.65 11.38
CA SER A 261 -15.15 -25.74 12.45
C SER A 261 -13.96 -25.24 13.28
N ASN A 262 -13.11 -26.15 13.77
CA ASN A 262 -11.97 -25.80 14.61
C ASN A 262 -10.95 -24.90 13.90
N GLU A 263 -10.76 -25.06 12.59
CA GLU A 263 -9.88 -24.20 11.79
C GLU A 263 -10.35 -22.74 11.78
N TYR A 264 -11.66 -22.52 11.89
CA TYR A 264 -12.31 -21.20 11.79
C TYR A 264 -12.92 -20.71 13.10
N ASP A 265 -12.68 -21.36 14.23
CA ASP A 265 -13.14 -20.93 15.56
C ASP A 265 -12.75 -19.48 15.88
N TRP A 266 -11.57 -19.06 15.41
CA TRP A 266 -11.06 -17.69 15.56
C TRP A 266 -11.97 -16.61 14.94
N LEU A 267 -12.88 -16.96 14.02
CA LEU A 267 -13.89 -16.01 13.52
C LEU A 267 -14.95 -15.67 14.58
N PHE A 268 -15.19 -16.59 15.50
CA PHE A 268 -16.24 -16.52 16.52
C PHE A 268 -15.74 -16.12 17.90
N ASP A 269 -14.44 -16.23 18.13
CA ASP A 269 -13.81 -15.75 19.36
C ASP A 269 -14.15 -14.27 19.52
N THR A 270 -15.13 -13.95 20.36
CA THR A 270 -15.32 -12.57 20.80
C THR A 270 -14.12 -12.23 21.67
N PRO A 271 -13.41 -11.10 21.44
CA PRO A 271 -12.59 -10.55 22.51
C PRO A 271 -13.52 -10.46 23.73
N GLU A 272 -13.09 -11.01 24.86
CA GLU A 272 -13.90 -11.08 26.08
C GLU A 272 -14.62 -9.74 26.28
N VAL A 273 -15.95 -9.81 26.28
CA VAL A 273 -16.81 -8.64 26.44
C VAL A 273 -16.55 -8.07 27.82
N GLU A 274 -15.76 -7.02 27.86
CA GLU A 274 -15.65 -6.25 29.07
C GLU A 274 -16.91 -5.41 29.22
N SER A 275 -17.65 -5.73 30.28
CA SER A 275 -18.89 -5.12 30.71
C SER A 275 -18.77 -3.59 30.91
N PRO A 276 -19.90 -2.85 30.90
CA PRO A 276 -19.90 -1.40 30.85
C PRO A 276 -19.60 -0.78 32.23
N ALA A 277 -18.42 -0.15 32.37
CA ALA A 277 -18.03 1.00 33.22
C ALA A 277 -16.53 0.92 33.58
N PRO A 278 -15.89 2.02 34.02
CA PRO A 278 -15.64 3.30 33.35
C PRO A 278 -14.33 3.25 32.51
N GLN A 279 -14.04 4.34 31.81
CA GLN A 279 -12.84 4.56 31.00
C GLN A 279 -11.54 4.17 31.71
N SER A 280 -10.82 3.20 31.16
CA SER A 280 -9.36 2.98 31.20
C SER A 280 -9.10 1.49 30.99
N LYS A 281 -8.92 1.10 29.74
CA LYS A 281 -8.29 -0.18 29.42
C LYS A 281 -7.05 0.11 28.64
N GLU A 282 -5.96 0.07 29.38
CA GLU A 282 -4.60 0.08 28.89
C GLU A 282 -4.50 -0.93 27.75
N SER A 283 -4.37 -0.40 26.54
CA SER A 283 -3.91 -1.16 25.38
C SER A 283 -2.59 -1.81 25.77
N ASN A 284 -2.52 -3.14 25.84
CA ASN A 284 -1.28 -3.87 26.21
C ASN A 284 -0.14 -3.69 25.20
N SER A 285 -0.37 -3.00 24.08
CA SER A 285 0.64 -2.66 23.07
C SER A 285 0.53 -1.18 22.64
N PRO A 286 1.64 -0.53 22.29
CA PRO A 286 1.60 0.83 21.74
C PRO A 286 0.91 0.86 20.37
N ARG A 287 0.18 1.94 20.07
CA ARG A 287 -0.53 2.14 18.80
C ARG A 287 -0.63 3.61 18.41
N ALA A 288 -0.65 3.88 17.10
CA ALA A 288 -0.94 5.21 16.58
C ALA A 288 -2.42 5.59 16.81
N ASP A 289 -2.66 6.86 17.11
CA ASP A 289 -3.99 7.47 17.14
C ASP A 289 -4.37 7.97 15.73
N PRO A 290 -5.45 7.45 15.11
CA PRO A 290 -5.80 7.81 13.73
C PRO A 290 -6.13 9.29 13.51
N GLN A 291 -6.63 9.99 14.54
CA GLN A 291 -6.93 11.41 14.45
C GLN A 291 -5.64 12.23 14.59
N LEU A 292 -4.74 11.86 15.50
CA LEU A 292 -3.43 12.48 15.61
C LEU A 292 -2.59 12.32 14.34
N VAL A 293 -2.64 11.15 13.69
CA VAL A 293 -2.02 10.92 12.37
C VAL A 293 -2.54 11.93 11.33
N LYS A 294 -3.86 12.16 11.26
CA LYS A 294 -4.45 13.13 10.34
C LYS A 294 -3.99 14.56 10.66
N LEU A 295 -3.91 14.92 11.93
CA LEU A 295 -3.43 16.22 12.37
C LEU A 295 -1.97 16.45 11.96
N PHE A 296 -1.09 15.47 12.18
CA PHE A 296 0.30 15.55 11.73
C PHE A 296 0.40 15.70 10.19
N LYS A 297 -0.43 14.97 9.42
CA LYS A 297 -0.45 15.01 7.94
C LYS A 297 -0.98 16.32 7.34
N SER A 298 -1.66 17.18 8.10
CA SER A 298 -2.29 18.41 7.61
C SER A 298 -1.28 19.53 7.28
N VAL A 299 -0.26 19.21 6.47
CA VAL A 299 0.77 20.13 6.03
C VAL A 299 0.28 20.86 4.78
N ASN A 300 -0.09 22.13 4.96
CA ASN A 300 -0.14 23.14 3.90
C ASN A 300 -1.08 22.86 2.71
N ASP A 301 -2.25 22.25 2.94
CA ASP A 301 -3.38 22.39 2.02
C ASP A 301 -4.03 23.77 2.21
N GLN A 302 -4.32 24.46 1.11
CA GLN A 302 -4.85 25.84 1.05
C GLN A 302 -6.21 26.03 1.78
N SER A 303 -6.80 24.97 2.35
CA SER A 303 -8.11 24.98 2.98
C SER A 303 -8.12 24.77 4.50
N THR A 304 -7.05 24.29 5.15
CA THR A 304 -7.01 24.10 6.62
C THR A 304 -5.59 23.83 7.11
N THR A 305 -4.87 24.86 7.56
CA THR A 305 -3.54 24.71 8.16
C THR A 305 -3.65 24.47 9.66
N VAL A 306 -3.46 23.23 10.13
CA VAL A 306 -3.35 22.94 11.58
C VAL A 306 -1.93 23.25 12.06
N THR A 307 -1.83 24.11 13.06
CA THR A 307 -0.58 24.59 13.65
C THR A 307 -0.05 23.63 14.73
N ASP A 308 1.26 23.63 15.00
CA ASP A 308 1.86 22.78 16.05
C ASP A 308 1.19 22.94 17.42
N PRO A 309 0.83 24.17 17.89
CA PRO A 309 0.10 24.35 19.14
C PRO A 309 -1.27 23.67 19.19
N GLU A 310 -1.99 23.61 18.06
CA GLU A 310 -3.29 22.93 17.99
C GLU A 310 -3.13 21.42 18.13
N ILE A 311 -2.07 20.86 17.54
CA ILE A 311 -1.74 19.43 17.69
C ILE A 311 -1.32 19.11 19.12
N ILE A 312 -0.49 19.95 19.74
CA ILE A 312 -0.09 19.80 21.14
C ILE A 312 -1.31 19.91 22.07
N THR A 313 -2.23 20.83 21.77
CA THR A 313 -3.48 20.97 22.53
C THR A 313 -4.33 19.70 22.42
N TYR A 314 -4.49 19.16 21.21
CA TYR A 314 -5.18 17.90 20.99
C TYR A 314 -4.56 16.76 21.84
N ILE A 315 -3.24 16.61 21.81
CA ILE A 315 -2.52 15.58 22.59
C ILE A 315 -2.81 15.75 24.08
N ARG A 316 -2.76 16.97 24.61
CA ARG A 316 -3.02 17.25 26.03
C ARG A 316 -4.46 17.00 26.45
N GLU A 317 -5.42 17.18 25.53
CA GLU A 317 -6.85 16.99 25.81
C GLU A 317 -7.30 15.53 25.66
N HIS A 318 -6.64 14.75 24.80
CA HIS A 318 -7.12 13.42 24.39
C HIS A 318 -6.20 12.27 24.80
N MET A 319 -5.00 12.54 25.30
CA MET A 319 -4.04 11.51 25.75
C MET A 319 -3.61 11.79 27.19
N ASP A 320 -3.62 10.76 28.05
CA ASP A 320 -3.16 10.87 29.44
C ASP A 320 -1.65 10.64 29.53
N PRO A 321 -0.85 11.63 30.00
CA PRO A 321 0.60 11.49 30.18
C PRO A 321 1.04 10.34 31.09
N ASN A 322 0.13 9.83 31.94
CA ASN A 322 0.42 8.71 32.83
C ASN A 322 0.22 7.34 32.17
N GLU A 323 -0.29 7.28 30.93
CA GLU A 323 -0.42 6.02 30.21
C GLU A 323 0.97 5.43 29.90
N LYS A 324 1.11 4.12 30.13
CA LYS A 324 2.34 3.36 29.89
C LYS A 324 2.97 3.61 28.52
N PHE A 325 2.15 3.80 27.48
CA PHE A 325 2.59 3.98 26.09
C PHE A 325 2.39 5.40 25.57
N TYR A 326 2.23 6.40 26.44
CA TYR A 326 1.96 7.79 26.06
C TYR A 326 2.90 8.30 24.96
N ILE A 327 4.21 8.29 25.21
CA ILE A 327 5.22 8.75 24.23
C ILE A 327 5.19 7.88 22.97
N ARG A 328 5.11 6.55 23.11
CA ARG A 328 5.12 5.64 21.95
C ARG A 328 3.92 5.87 21.03
N ASN A 329 2.74 6.07 21.59
CA ASN A 329 1.53 6.29 20.80
C ASN A 329 1.64 7.59 19.99
N ILE A 330 2.22 8.64 20.58
CA ILE A 330 2.46 9.92 19.91
C ILE A 330 3.49 9.75 18.78
N VAL A 331 4.64 9.14 19.08
CA VAL A 331 5.71 8.92 18.09
C VAL A 331 5.26 8.02 16.96
N LEU A 332 4.51 6.94 17.24
CA LEU A 332 3.91 6.08 16.22
C LEU A 332 2.92 6.85 15.33
N SER A 333 2.11 7.73 15.90
CA SER A 333 1.18 8.58 15.13
C SER A 333 1.92 9.54 14.21
N TYR A 334 3.03 10.10 14.69
CA TYR A 334 3.91 10.94 13.88
C TYR A 334 4.58 10.13 12.76
N LEU A 335 5.12 8.94 13.05
CA LEU A 335 5.79 8.09 12.06
C LEU A 335 4.81 7.60 10.96
N GLU A 336 3.58 7.22 11.33
CA GLU A 336 2.53 6.90 10.37
C GLU A 336 2.09 8.11 9.53
N ALA A 337 2.16 9.32 10.10
CA ALA A 337 1.93 10.55 9.37
C ALA A 337 3.02 10.82 8.33
N CYS A 338 4.26 10.46 8.66
CA CYS A 338 5.41 10.63 7.77
C CYS A 338 5.44 9.60 6.63
N LEU A 339 4.69 8.50 6.66
CA LEU A 339 4.69 7.55 5.54
C LEU A 339 4.07 8.13 4.27
N ILE A 340 4.78 7.98 3.16
CA ILE A 340 4.21 8.20 1.82
C ILE A 340 3.15 7.12 1.57
N ASN A 341 1.89 7.55 1.55
CA ASN A 341 0.78 6.67 1.22
C ASN A 341 1.04 6.00 -0.13
N ARG A 342 0.82 4.68 -0.21
CA ARG A 342 0.91 3.88 -1.45
C ARG A 342 2.32 3.74 -2.04
N ASP A 343 3.39 4.17 -1.37
CA ASP A 343 4.77 3.90 -1.81
C ASP A 343 5.16 2.43 -1.51
N PRO A 344 5.49 1.61 -2.52
CA PRO A 344 5.84 0.20 -2.34
C PRO A 344 7.17 -0.01 -1.60
N HIS A 345 7.98 1.03 -1.48
CA HIS A 345 9.23 1.03 -0.73
C HIS A 345 9.07 1.58 0.70
N LYS A 346 7.82 1.90 1.10
CA LYS A 346 7.44 2.40 2.42
C LYS A 346 8.23 3.66 2.82
N LYS A 347 8.54 4.56 1.89
CA LYS A 347 9.35 5.78 2.14
C LYS A 347 8.69 6.78 3.09
N ILE A 348 9.54 7.64 3.66
CA ILE A 348 9.19 8.73 4.57
C ILE A 348 9.13 10.07 3.82
N GLN A 349 8.12 10.89 4.11
CA GLN A 349 7.99 12.30 3.74
C GLN A 349 8.85 13.13 4.68
N GLU A 350 10.08 13.44 4.26
CA GLU A 350 11.01 14.24 5.07
C GLU A 350 10.47 15.63 5.43
N ASP A 351 9.65 16.24 4.58
CA ASP A 351 9.04 17.55 4.85
C ASP A 351 8.12 17.52 6.07
N ILE A 352 7.30 16.47 6.21
CA ILE A 352 6.45 16.27 7.39
C ILE A 352 7.32 15.92 8.58
N ALA A 353 8.29 15.01 8.38
CA ALA A 353 9.16 14.54 9.45
C ALA A 353 9.88 15.71 10.13
N LYS A 354 10.56 16.56 9.35
CA LYS A 354 11.28 17.73 9.87
C LYS A 354 10.33 18.78 10.45
N LYS A 355 9.28 19.14 9.70
CA LYS A 355 8.35 20.20 10.13
C LYS A 355 7.63 19.88 11.45
N ARG A 356 7.20 18.62 11.64
CA ARG A 356 6.43 18.21 12.83
C ARG A 356 7.31 17.71 13.97
N MET A 357 8.64 17.67 13.80
CA MET A 357 9.57 17.25 14.85
C MET A 357 9.53 18.17 16.07
N THR A 358 9.29 19.48 15.85
CA THR A 358 9.07 20.48 16.91
C THR A 358 8.04 20.06 17.95
N ILE A 359 7.00 19.32 17.54
CA ILE A 359 5.97 18.79 18.44
C ILE A 359 6.52 17.66 19.30
N LEU A 360 7.32 16.75 18.72
CA LEU A 360 7.95 15.67 19.49
C LEU A 360 8.95 16.24 20.51
N ASN A 361 9.78 17.21 20.11
CA ASN A 361 10.71 17.90 21.01
C ASN A 361 9.97 18.58 22.18
N ALA A 362 8.80 19.19 21.92
CA ALA A 362 7.96 19.79 22.96
C ALA A 362 7.27 18.80 23.90
N ILE A 363 7.22 17.51 23.55
CA ILE A 363 6.57 16.45 24.36
C ILE A 363 7.61 15.61 25.10
N ILE A 364 8.70 15.26 24.43
CA ILE A 364 9.79 14.44 24.97
C ILE A 364 10.64 15.27 25.95
N GLU A 365 10.84 16.56 25.66
CA GLU A 365 11.51 17.53 26.55
C GLU A 365 12.89 17.06 27.06
N HIS A 366 13.65 16.34 26.22
CA HIS A 366 14.94 15.73 26.55
C HIS A 366 14.96 14.87 27.83
N LYS A 367 13.82 14.26 28.18
CA LYS A 367 13.73 13.35 29.33
C LYS A 367 14.26 11.99 28.90
N PRO A 368 15.29 11.41 29.57
CA PRO A 368 15.88 10.14 29.18
C PRO A 368 14.83 9.00 29.06
N GLU A 369 13.89 8.96 30.01
CA GLU A 369 12.80 7.99 30.02
C GLU A 369 11.82 8.16 28.85
N ALA A 370 11.67 9.37 28.28
CA ALA A 370 10.82 9.61 27.11
C ALA A 370 11.58 9.36 25.80
N GLU A 371 12.84 9.76 25.72
CA GLU A 371 13.70 9.54 24.55
C GLU A 371 13.83 8.05 24.22
N ILE A 372 14.08 7.21 25.23
CA ILE A 372 14.18 5.77 25.00
C ILE A 372 12.84 5.18 24.50
N GLN A 373 11.70 5.73 24.92
CA GLN A 373 10.39 5.31 24.41
C GLN A 373 10.19 5.72 22.95
N ALA A 374 10.77 6.85 22.51
CA ALA A 374 10.80 7.22 21.11
C ALA A 374 11.62 6.23 20.27
N VAL A 375 12.77 5.76 20.77
CA VAL A 375 13.57 4.71 20.11
C VAL A 375 12.79 3.40 20.00
N TYR A 376 12.10 2.98 21.07
CA TYR A 376 11.22 1.80 21.01
C TYR A 376 10.08 1.99 20.00
N ALA A 377 9.49 3.19 19.90
CA ALA A 377 8.46 3.46 18.90
C ALA A 377 9.01 3.34 17.47
N ILE A 378 10.23 3.80 17.19
CA ILE A 378 10.92 3.57 15.90
C ILE A 378 11.09 2.07 15.65
N GLN A 379 11.56 1.31 16.65
CA GLN A 379 11.70 -0.14 16.53
C GLN A 379 10.36 -0.81 16.19
N ASN A 380 9.29 -0.52 16.95
CA ASN A 380 7.94 -1.06 16.73
C ASN A 380 7.43 -0.71 15.32
N PHE A 381 7.66 0.52 14.88
CA PHE A 381 7.24 1.00 13.57
C PHE A 381 7.97 0.29 12.43
N VAL A 382 9.29 0.20 12.48
CA VAL A 382 10.10 -0.49 11.45
C VAL A 382 9.74 -1.98 11.38
N ASN A 383 9.54 -2.62 12.55
CA ASN A 383 9.10 -4.00 12.63
C ASN A 383 7.72 -4.21 11.98
N LYS A 384 6.74 -3.34 12.30
CA LYS A 384 5.40 -3.34 11.67
C LYS A 384 5.48 -3.18 10.15
N LEU A 385 6.49 -2.48 9.66
CA LEU A 385 6.75 -2.31 8.23
C LEU A 385 7.61 -3.43 7.60
N GLU A 386 7.87 -4.52 8.32
CA GLU A 386 8.69 -5.65 7.85
C GLU A 386 10.10 -5.23 7.40
N HIS A 387 10.70 -4.29 8.14
CA HIS A 387 12.09 -3.83 7.96
C HIS A 387 12.44 -3.35 6.54
N PRO A 388 11.83 -2.24 6.07
CA PRO A 388 12.17 -1.67 4.77
C PRO A 388 13.66 -1.29 4.73
N PRO A 389 14.36 -1.51 3.60
CA PRO A 389 15.79 -1.24 3.51
C PRO A 389 16.14 0.19 3.90
N LYS A 390 17.11 0.34 4.82
CA LYS A 390 17.60 1.64 5.35
C LYS A 390 16.61 2.47 6.17
N MET A 391 15.39 1.97 6.43
CA MET A 391 14.38 2.73 7.18
C MET A 391 14.81 3.06 8.60
N ALA A 392 15.26 2.07 9.37
CA ALA A 392 15.69 2.28 10.74
C ALA A 392 16.83 3.29 10.82
N ARG A 393 17.81 3.16 9.91
CA ARG A 393 18.94 4.10 9.83
C ARG A 393 18.47 5.53 9.55
N LEU A 394 17.62 5.71 8.56
CA LEU A 394 17.04 7.02 8.23
C LEU A 394 16.30 7.64 9.42
N LEU A 395 15.49 6.85 10.14
CA LEU A 395 14.75 7.35 11.30
C LEU A 395 15.68 7.69 12.47
N PHE A 396 16.76 6.93 12.68
CA PHE A 396 17.78 7.26 13.69
C PHE A 396 18.49 8.56 13.33
N ASP A 397 18.90 8.74 12.08
CA ASP A 397 19.51 9.98 11.60
C ASP A 397 18.56 11.19 11.81
N ILE A 398 17.28 11.06 11.45
CA ILE A 398 16.29 12.14 11.63
C ILE A 398 16.08 12.51 13.10
N PHE A 399 15.93 11.52 13.99
CA PHE A 399 15.69 11.78 15.41
C PHE A 399 16.93 12.31 16.13
N TYR A 400 18.12 11.95 15.65
CA TYR A 400 19.39 12.48 16.13
C TYR A 400 19.63 13.91 15.63
N ASP A 401 19.56 14.15 14.31
CA ASP A 401 19.86 15.44 13.68
C ASP A 401 18.93 16.56 14.15
N GLU A 402 17.68 16.22 14.48
CA GLU A 402 16.68 17.19 14.98
C GLU A 402 16.63 17.26 16.52
N GLU A 403 17.67 16.74 17.19
CA GLU A 403 17.88 16.79 18.65
C GLU A 403 16.73 16.18 19.47
N CYS A 404 15.99 15.22 18.91
CA CYS A 404 14.84 14.60 19.56
C CYS A 404 15.23 13.43 20.48
N VAL A 405 16.32 12.74 20.15
CA VAL A 405 16.87 11.62 20.92
C VAL A 405 18.38 11.79 21.05
N SER A 406 18.88 11.73 22.28
CA SER A 406 20.31 11.83 22.58
C SER A 406 21.09 10.55 22.26
N GLU A 407 22.41 10.67 22.18
CA GLU A 407 23.34 9.54 22.05
C GLU A 407 23.16 8.54 23.20
N ASP A 408 23.01 9.05 24.42
CA ASP A 408 22.79 8.26 25.63
C ASP A 408 21.53 7.38 25.49
N ALA A 409 20.43 7.92 24.97
CA ALA A 409 19.20 7.16 24.79
C ALA A 409 19.35 6.06 23.71
N PHE A 410 20.07 6.32 22.62
CA PHE A 410 20.37 5.30 21.61
C PHE A 410 21.27 4.20 22.17
N PHE A 411 22.31 4.55 22.93
CA PHE A 411 23.19 3.57 23.55
C PHE A 411 22.53 2.78 24.68
N GLU A 412 21.64 3.40 25.44
CA GLU A 412 20.84 2.72 26.48
C GLU A 412 19.93 1.67 25.84
N TRP A 413 19.23 2.03 24.76
CA TRP A 413 18.42 1.09 23.98
C TRP A 413 19.26 -0.09 23.43
N LEU A 414 20.50 0.18 22.99
CA LEU A 414 21.40 -0.86 22.46
C LEU A 414 21.98 -1.78 23.55
N LYS A 415 22.42 -1.22 24.68
CA LYS A 415 23.15 -1.95 25.73
C LYS A 415 22.20 -2.65 26.71
N HIS A 416 21.03 -2.06 26.95
CA HIS A 416 20.08 -2.49 27.98
C HIS A 416 18.65 -2.60 27.41
N PRO A 417 18.42 -3.48 26.41
CA PRO A 417 17.09 -3.64 25.83
C PRO A 417 16.09 -4.18 26.85
N ASP A 418 14.90 -3.59 26.85
CA ASP A 418 13.77 -4.05 27.65
C ASP A 418 13.36 -5.45 27.19
N GLN A 419 13.41 -6.41 28.12
CA GLN A 419 13.09 -7.82 27.85
C GLN A 419 11.63 -8.02 27.42
N SER A 420 10.75 -7.06 27.71
CA SER A 420 9.37 -7.05 27.24
C SER A 420 9.19 -6.50 25.82
N GLU A 421 10.23 -5.89 25.23
CA GLU A 421 10.20 -5.19 23.94
C GLU A 421 11.23 -5.78 22.94
N THR A 422 11.26 -7.10 22.82
CA THR A 422 12.27 -7.82 22.01
C THR A 422 11.95 -7.89 20.51
N GLU A 423 10.70 -7.61 20.12
CA GLU A 423 10.26 -7.78 18.73
C GLU A 423 10.89 -6.73 17.80
N GLY A 424 11.57 -7.19 16.75
CA GLY A 424 12.26 -6.34 15.79
C GLY A 424 13.59 -5.75 16.26
N HIS A 425 13.93 -5.86 17.55
CA HIS A 425 15.14 -5.27 18.15
C HIS A 425 16.42 -5.69 17.41
N ALA A 426 16.68 -7.00 17.32
CA ALA A 426 17.90 -7.52 16.69
C ALA A 426 18.06 -7.12 15.21
N VAL A 427 16.94 -6.97 14.48
CA VAL A 427 16.97 -6.57 13.07
C VAL A 427 17.26 -5.08 12.95
N VAL A 428 16.63 -4.27 13.80
CA VAL A 428 16.87 -2.81 13.86
C VAL A 428 18.32 -2.56 14.25
N GLU A 429 18.82 -3.19 15.33
CA GLU A 429 20.21 -3.15 15.78
C GLU A 429 21.18 -3.48 14.64
N MET A 430 20.95 -4.60 13.94
CA MET A 430 21.81 -5.01 12.83
C MET A 430 21.79 -3.99 11.68
N SER A 431 20.64 -3.38 11.42
CA SER A 431 20.47 -2.40 10.33
C SER A 431 21.00 -1.00 10.65
N THR A 432 21.23 -0.68 11.93
CA THR A 432 21.74 0.62 12.41
C THR A 432 23.15 0.52 12.99
N LYS A 433 23.86 -0.59 12.78
CA LYS A 433 25.24 -0.78 13.25
C LYS A 433 26.20 0.31 12.78
N ASP A 434 26.02 0.80 11.55
CA ASP A 434 26.82 1.90 11.01
C ASP A 434 26.54 3.24 11.72
N PHE A 435 25.37 3.42 12.34
CA PHE A 435 25.02 4.62 13.10
C PHE A 435 25.78 4.66 14.41
N PHE A 436 25.75 3.54 15.14
CA PHE A 436 26.51 3.40 16.39
C PHE A 436 28.02 3.43 16.17
N THR A 437 28.51 2.87 15.06
CA THR A 437 29.95 2.97 14.71
C THR A 437 30.35 4.43 14.49
N TRP A 438 29.50 5.21 13.84
CA TRP A 438 29.73 6.63 13.61
C TRP A 438 29.69 7.45 14.91
N LEU A 439 28.70 7.22 15.78
CA LEU A 439 28.62 7.89 17.09
C LEU A 439 29.88 7.66 17.94
N GLN A 440 30.36 6.41 18.02
CA GLN A 440 31.58 6.06 18.78
C GLN A 440 32.85 6.71 18.20
N GLN A 441 32.94 6.83 16.87
CA GLN A 441 34.07 7.49 16.22
C GLN A 441 34.08 8.99 16.50
N ALA A 442 32.92 9.64 16.46
CA ALA A 442 32.80 11.05 16.79
C ALA A 442 33.19 11.33 18.25
N GLU A 443 32.80 10.46 19.20
CA GLU A 443 33.18 10.57 20.61
C GLU A 443 34.70 10.47 20.81
N THR A 444 35.34 9.50 20.14
CA THR A 444 36.81 9.28 20.25
C THR A 444 37.62 10.44 19.67
N GLU A 445 37.17 11.03 18.55
CA GLU A 445 37.83 12.19 17.92
C GLU A 445 37.74 13.47 18.75
N VAL A 446 36.67 13.65 19.54
CA VAL A 446 36.51 14.79 20.46
C VAL A 446 37.41 14.64 21.68
N GLU A 447 37.49 13.44 22.28
CA GLU A 447 38.39 13.18 23.42
C GLU A 447 39.87 13.37 23.04
N GLU A 448 40.30 12.89 21.86
CA GLU A 448 41.67 13.07 21.38
C GLU A 448 41.99 14.56 21.09
N GLY A 449 41.01 15.33 20.60
CA GLY A 449 41.18 16.78 20.36
C GLY A 449 41.26 17.61 21.64
N GLU A 450 40.48 17.26 22.68
CA GLU A 450 40.53 17.94 23.98
C GLU A 450 41.81 17.61 24.77
N GLU A 451 42.37 16.39 24.63
CA GLU A 451 43.68 16.04 25.18
C GLU A 451 44.84 16.78 24.50
N GLU A 452 44.72 17.10 23.20
CA GLU A 452 45.71 17.90 22.46
C GLU A 452 45.62 19.41 22.77
N GLU A 453 44.43 19.97 23.02
CA GLU A 453 44.27 21.38 23.41
C GLU A 453 44.53 21.66 24.91
N GLY A 454 44.47 20.62 25.75
CA GLY A 454 44.71 20.69 27.20
C GLY A 454 46.18 20.61 27.65
N ASN A 455 47.14 20.44 26.72
CA ASN A 455 48.55 20.14 27.01
C ASN A 455 49.53 21.29 26.69
#